data_AF-A0A5M3W8N3-F1
#
_entry.id   AF-A0A5M3W8N3-F1
#
_cell.length_a   1.000
_cell.length_b   1.000
_cell.length_c   1.000
_cell.angle_alpha   90.00
_cell.angle_beta   90.00
_cell.angle_gamma   90.00
#
_symmetry.space_group_name_H-M   'P 1'
#
loop_
_entity.id
_entity.type
_entity.pdbx_description
1 polymer ?
#
loop_
_entity_poly.entity_id
_entity_poly.type
_entity_poly.pdbx_seq_one_letter_code
_entity_poly.pdbx_strand_id
1 'polypeptide(L)'
;MELPPATVRGWLRRAELGAEQLRRRATALLHQFTVSPPMLEPTGSVLGDALTALAAMAVAAVVRCNAGGVRLWHVAAVLAAPILPVARSS
;
A
#
# COMPACT_ATOMS: atom_id res chain seq x y z
N MET A 1 -6.21 -3.46 23.35
CA MET A 1 -6.48 -2.00 23.33
C MET A 1 -7.54 -1.77 22.26
N GLU A 2 -8.77 -1.50 22.66
CA GLU A 2 -9.84 -1.23 21.70
C GLU A 2 -9.83 0.24 21.30
N LEU A 3 -9.76 0.51 20.01
CA LEU A 3 -9.86 1.86 19.47
C LEU A 3 -11.34 2.19 19.23
N PRO A 4 -11.79 3.42 19.52
CA PRO A 4 -13.16 3.82 19.22
C PRO A 4 -13.50 3.59 17.72
N PRO A 5 -14.68 3.05 17.37
CA PRO A 5 -15.07 2.82 15.98
C PRO A 5 -15.05 4.08 15.11
N ALA A 6 -15.24 5.26 15.71
CA ALA A 6 -15.11 6.54 15.01
C ALA A 6 -13.67 6.81 14.54
N THR A 7 -12.68 6.44 15.36
CA THR A 7 -11.26 6.60 15.06
C THR A 7 -10.85 5.75 13.87
N VAL A 8 -11.24 4.47 13.86
CA VAL A 8 -10.96 3.55 12.75
C VAL A 8 -11.60 4.05 11.45
N ARG A 9 -12.87 4.48 11.51
CA ARG A 9 -13.55 5.07 10.35
C ARG A 9 -12.86 6.36 9.85
N GLY A 10 -12.37 7.20 10.75
CA GLY A 10 -11.60 8.39 10.38
C GLY A 10 -10.27 8.06 9.70
N TRP A 11 -9.63 6.96 10.09
CA TRP A 11 -8.39 6.49 9.44
C TRP A 11 -8.68 5.93 8.05
N LEU A 12 -9.72 5.11 7.91
CA LEU A 12 -10.12 4.54 6.62
C LEU A 12 -10.48 5.65 5.60
N ARG A 13 -11.28 6.64 5.99
CA ARG A 13 -11.60 7.78 5.11
C ARG A 13 -10.36 8.53 4.64
N ARG A 14 -9.40 8.75 5.55
CA ARG A 14 -8.14 9.41 5.18
C ARG A 14 -7.28 8.56 4.24
N ALA A 15 -7.30 7.24 4.42
CA ALA A 15 -6.63 6.32 3.51
C ALA A 15 -7.28 6.32 2.12
N GLU A 16 -8.61 6.39 2.04
CA GLU A 16 -9.35 6.50 0.77
C GLU A 16 -8.96 7.74 -0.03
N LEU A 17 -8.70 8.88 0.63
CA LEU A 17 -8.28 10.12 -0.06
C LEU A 17 -6.97 9.95 -0.85
N GLY A 18 -6.05 9.09 -0.36
CA GLY A 18 -4.78 8.81 -1.03
C GLY A 18 -4.80 7.52 -1.88
N ALA A 19 -5.89 6.75 -1.85
CA ALA A 19 -5.91 5.39 -2.36
C ALA A 19 -5.60 5.30 -3.86
N GLU A 20 -6.18 6.17 -4.69
CA GLU A 20 -5.94 6.14 -6.12
C GLU A 20 -4.48 6.48 -6.47
N GLN A 21 -3.88 7.45 -5.77
CA GLN A 21 -2.49 7.79 -5.98
C GLN A 21 -1.55 6.67 -5.51
N LEU A 22 -1.90 6.01 -4.40
CA LEU A 22 -1.18 4.84 -3.90
C LEU A 22 -1.25 3.67 -4.89
N ARG A 23 -2.44 3.37 -5.42
CA ARG A 23 -2.66 2.35 -6.44
C ARG A 23 -1.77 2.62 -7.65
N ARG A 24 -1.83 3.82 -8.24
CA ARG A 24 -1.01 4.20 -9.40
C ARG A 24 0.49 4.07 -9.14
N ARG A 25 0.97 4.58 -8.01
CA ARG A 25 2.40 4.52 -7.64
C ARG A 25 2.85 3.08 -7.46
N ALA A 26 2.08 2.26 -6.72
CA ALA A 26 2.42 0.87 -6.47
C ALA A 26 2.42 0.04 -7.77
N THR A 27 1.40 0.22 -8.63
CA THR A 27 1.35 -0.45 -9.94
C THR A 27 2.52 -0.03 -10.82
N ALA A 28 2.83 1.27 -10.93
CA ALA A 28 3.95 1.74 -11.74
C ALA A 28 5.28 1.14 -11.27
N LEU A 29 5.51 1.07 -9.96
CA LEU A 29 6.70 0.44 -9.39
C LEU A 29 6.71 -1.08 -9.60
N LEU A 30 5.56 -1.76 -9.48
CA LEU A 30 5.45 -3.19 -9.75
C LEU A 30 5.90 -3.54 -11.18
N HIS A 31 5.51 -2.73 -12.17
CA HIS A 31 5.96 -2.88 -13.56
C HIS A 31 7.47 -2.63 -13.75
N GLN A 32 8.08 -1.78 -12.93
CA GLN A 32 9.53 -1.54 -12.98
C GLN A 32 10.33 -2.68 -12.34
N PHE A 33 9.77 -3.33 -11.32
CA PHE A 33 10.45 -4.39 -10.57
C PHE A 33 10.22 -5.79 -11.15
N THR A 34 9.17 -5.97 -11.96
CA THR A 34 8.79 -7.28 -12.50
C THR A 34 8.71 -7.23 -14.02
N VAL A 35 9.44 -8.12 -14.70
CA VAL A 35 9.46 -8.21 -16.17
C VAL A 35 8.07 -8.57 -16.72
N SER A 36 7.34 -9.42 -16.01
CA SER A 36 5.95 -9.79 -16.32
C SER A 36 5.12 -9.70 -15.04
N PRO A 37 4.58 -8.51 -14.70
CA PRO A 37 3.81 -8.34 -13.48
C PRO A 37 2.48 -9.09 -13.57
N PRO A 38 2.01 -9.68 -12.46
CA PRO A 38 0.74 -10.37 -12.44
C PRO A 38 -0.41 -9.40 -12.70
N MET A 39 -1.45 -9.88 -13.38
CA MET A 39 -2.72 -9.17 -13.41
C MET A 39 -3.31 -9.21 -12.00
N LEU A 40 -3.79 -8.06 -11.52
CA LEU A 40 -4.40 -7.95 -10.20
C LEU A 40 -5.90 -7.84 -10.35
N GLU A 41 -6.63 -8.76 -9.74
CA GLU A 41 -8.08 -8.80 -9.75
C GLU A 41 -8.66 -7.58 -9.03
N PRO A 42 -9.64 -6.88 -9.65
CA PRO A 42 -10.33 -5.78 -9.00
C PRO A 42 -11.05 -6.26 -7.73
N THR A 43 -10.85 -5.53 -6.64
CA THR A 43 -11.45 -5.82 -5.33
C THR A 43 -12.84 -5.22 -5.17
N GLY A 44 -13.25 -4.33 -6.08
CA GLY A 44 -14.50 -3.58 -5.99
C GLY A 44 -14.40 -2.29 -5.17
N SER A 45 -13.20 -1.92 -4.69
CA SER A 45 -12.96 -0.63 -4.04
C SER A 45 -11.58 -0.08 -4.40
N VAL A 46 -11.46 1.25 -4.52
CA VAL A 46 -10.18 1.91 -4.84
C VAL A 46 -9.13 1.65 -3.75
N LEU A 47 -9.54 1.64 -2.48
CA LEU A 47 -8.65 1.33 -1.37
C LEU A 47 -8.19 -0.12 -1.39
N GLY A 48 -9.08 -1.07 -1.68
CA GLY A 48 -8.71 -2.47 -1.83
C GLY A 48 -7.73 -2.69 -2.98
N ASP A 49 -7.98 -2.07 -4.14
CA ASP A 49 -7.09 -2.16 -5.30
C ASP A 49 -5.71 -1.55 -5.00
N ALA A 50 -5.68 -0.44 -4.26
CA ALA A 50 -4.43 0.19 -3.81
C ALA A 50 -3.62 -0.73 -2.88
N LEU A 51 -4.30 -1.40 -1.94
CA LEU A 51 -3.66 -2.36 -1.02
C LEU A 51 -3.15 -3.60 -1.75
N THR A 52 -3.91 -4.14 -2.70
CA THR A 52 -3.48 -5.28 -3.53
C THR A 52 -2.24 -4.92 -4.34
N ALA A 53 -2.23 -3.75 -4.99
CA ALA A 53 -1.07 -3.27 -5.74
C ALA A 53 0.15 -3.03 -4.82
N LEU A 54 -0.05 -2.47 -3.63
CA LEU A 54 1.00 -2.24 -2.64
C LEU A 54 1.63 -3.55 -2.17
N ALA A 55 0.80 -4.55 -1.85
CA ALA A 55 1.26 -5.86 -1.42
C ALA A 55 2.05 -6.58 -2.53
N ALA A 56 1.52 -6.60 -3.76
CA ALA A 56 2.18 -7.21 -4.91
C ALA A 56 3.55 -6.55 -5.19
N MET A 57 3.62 -5.22 -5.16
CA MET A 57 4.88 -4.49 -5.29
C MET A 57 5.84 -4.86 -4.16
N ALA A 58 5.40 -4.82 -2.91
CA ALA A 58 6.27 -5.09 -1.76
C ALA A 58 6.88 -6.50 -1.83
N VAL A 59 6.10 -7.49 -2.29
CA VAL A 59 6.60 -8.86 -2.54
C VAL A 59 7.65 -8.84 -3.66
N ALA A 60 7.36 -8.20 -4.79
CA ALA A 60 8.30 -8.10 -5.91
C ALA A 60 9.63 -7.43 -5.49
N ALA A 61 9.59 -6.40 -4.65
CA ALA A 61 10.77 -5.74 -4.12
C ALA A 61 11.59 -6.65 -3.21
N VAL A 62 10.95 -7.37 -2.28
CA VAL A 62 11.64 -8.32 -1.38
C VAL A 62 12.33 -9.43 -2.17
N VAL A 63 11.63 -10.00 -3.15
CA VAL A 63 12.16 -11.06 -4.03
C VAL A 63 13.32 -10.54 -4.87
N ARG A 64 13.15 -9.40 -5.55
CA ARG A 64 14.16 -8.86 -6.47
C ARG A 64 15.42 -8.38 -5.76
N CYS A 65 15.29 -7.81 -4.57
CA CYS A 65 16.43 -7.30 -3.80
C CYS A 65 17.09 -8.36 -2.91
N ASN A 66 16.59 -9.61 -2.91
CA ASN A 66 17.03 -10.67 -2.00
C ASN A 66 17.14 -10.18 -0.54
N ALA A 67 16.16 -9.39 -0.11
CA ALA A 67 16.23 -8.63 1.12
C ALA A 67 15.86 -9.53 2.31
N GLY A 68 16.74 -10.49 2.65
CA GLY A 68 16.51 -11.53 3.66
C GLY A 68 16.20 -11.03 5.08
N GLY A 69 16.35 -9.74 5.37
CA GLY A 69 15.99 -9.11 6.65
C GLY A 69 14.88 -8.05 6.58
N VAL A 70 14.44 -7.64 5.38
CA VAL A 70 13.43 -6.58 5.26
C VAL A 70 12.04 -7.20 5.32
N ARG A 71 11.31 -6.91 6.39
CA ARG A 71 9.92 -7.34 6.54
C ARG A 71 9.04 -6.62 5.51
N LEU A 72 8.14 -7.36 4.86
CA LEU A 72 7.21 -6.87 3.83
C LEU A 72 6.49 -5.56 4.23
N TRP A 73 6.08 -5.45 5.49
CA TRP A 73 5.38 -4.28 5.99
C TRP A 73 6.24 -3.01 6.03
N HIS A 74 7.57 -3.12 6.20
CA HIS A 74 8.45 -1.95 6.12
C HIS A 74 8.47 -1.37 4.71
N VAL A 75 8.54 -2.24 3.69
CA VAL A 75 8.48 -1.82 2.28
C VAL A 75 7.14 -1.16 2.00
N ALA A 76 6.05 -1.77 2.43
CA ALA A 76 4.71 -1.20 2.28
C ALA A 76 4.57 0.16 2.96
N ALA A 77 5.11 0.31 4.18
CA ALA A 77 5.08 1.57 4.92
C ALA A 77 5.87 2.68 4.22
N VAL A 78 7.09 2.40 3.75
CA VAL A 78 7.93 3.38 3.01
C VAL A 78 7.22 3.82 1.73
N LEU A 79 6.55 2.91 1.04
CA LEU A 79 5.83 3.23 -0.20
C LEU A 79 4.56 4.05 0.01
N ALA A 80 3.85 3.81 1.11
CA ALA A 80 2.62 4.52 1.44
C ALA A 80 2.84 5.85 2.16
N ALA A 81 3.95 6.00 2.90
CA ALA A 81 4.29 7.19 3.68
C ALA A 81 4.18 8.54 2.94
N PRO A 82 4.64 8.69 1.67
CA PRO A 82 4.53 9.98 0.98
C PRO A 82 3.10 10.33 0.54
N ILE A 83 2.15 9.40 0.63
CA ILE A 83 0.80 9.54 0.07
C ILE A 83 -0.25 9.64 1.17
N LEU A 84 -0.08 8.89 2.26
CA LEU A 84 -1.04 8.89 3.35
C LEU A 84 -0.80 10.10 4.27
N PRO A 85 -1.84 10.90 4.57
CA PRO A 85 -1.69 12.01 5.50
C PRO A 85 -1.31 11.47 6.89
N VAL A 86 -0.16 11.91 7.41
CA VAL A 86 0.25 11.63 8.79
C VAL A 86 -0.83 12.13 9.74
N ALA A 87 -1.30 11.24 10.62
CA ALA A 87 -2.14 11.62 11.73
C ALA A 87 -1.33 12.48 12.70
N ARG A 88 -1.38 13.80 12.55
CA ARG A 88 -1.00 14.70 13.65
C ARG A 88 -2.06 14.53 14.72
N SER A 89 -1.67 13.97 15.85
CA SER A 89 -2.45 14.03 17.09
C SER A 89 -2.45 15.50 17.55
N SER A 90 -3.59 16.17 17.38
CA SER A 90 -3.89 17.43 18.06
C SER A 90 -4.20 17.18 19.53
#